data_AF-U1P714-F1
#
_entry.id   AF-U1P714-F1
#
_cell.length_a   1.000
_cell.length_b   1.000
_cell.length_c   1.000
_cell.angle_alpha   90.00
_cell.angle_beta   90.00
_cell.angle_gamma   90.00
#
_symmetry.space_group_name_H-M   'P 1'
#
loop_
_entity.id
_entity.type
_entity.pdbx_description
1 polymer ?
#
loop_
_entity_poly.entity_id
_entity_poly.type
_entity_poly.pdbx_seq_one_letter_code
_entity_poly.pdbx_strand_id
1 'polypeptide(L)'
;MSGSERAYDVVVWGATGVAGRFVSEYLTEQYTPEELSLAVGGRDPERVESLATDLTRRSDAWADVPVVVGDATDPKSLRTLAGDTQVVCTTVGPYTSYGTPLVEACIEMGTDYCDL
;
A
#
# COMPACT_ATOMS: atom_id res chain seq x y z
N MET A 1 1.35 -0.69 21.33
CA MET A 1 1.74 -1.39 20.09
C MET A 1 1.10 -2.77 20.13
N SER A 2 -0.04 -2.90 19.45
CA SER A 2 -0.77 -4.16 19.33
C SER A 2 0.00 -5.06 18.37
N GLY A 3 0.53 -6.18 18.87
CA GLY A 3 1.35 -7.10 18.07
C GLY A 3 0.52 -7.85 17.05
N SER A 4 0.52 -7.37 15.80
CA SER A 4 0.22 -8.24 14.66
C SER A 4 1.55 -8.63 14.00
N GLU A 5 1.69 -9.88 13.57
CA GLU A 5 2.84 -10.41 12.81
C GLU A 5 2.94 -9.83 11.38
N ARG A 6 2.15 -8.79 11.07
CA ARG A 6 2.08 -8.18 9.74
C ARG A 6 3.30 -7.29 9.50
N ALA A 7 3.81 -7.28 8.28
CA ALA A 7 4.95 -6.44 7.90
C ALA A 7 4.60 -4.95 7.85
N TYR A 8 3.36 -4.62 7.46
CA TYR A 8 2.92 -3.25 7.21
C TYR A 8 1.66 -2.90 8.00
N ASP A 9 1.65 -1.69 8.58
CA ASP A 9 0.43 -1.11 9.14
C ASP A 9 -0.47 -0.64 8.00
N VAL A 10 0.10 0.03 6.99
CA VAL A 10 -0.64 0.53 5.83
C VAL A 10 0.13 0.24 4.53
N VAL A 11 -0.58 -0.31 3.54
CA VAL A 11 -0.12 -0.32 2.15
C VAL A 11 -1.01 0.60 1.31
N VAL A 12 -0.39 1.56 0.62
CA VAL A 12 -1.07 2.36 -0.41
C VAL A 12 -1.06 1.58 -1.72
N TRP A 13 -2.16 0.91 -2.03
CA TRP A 13 -2.30 0.07 -3.22
C TRP A 13 -2.78 0.88 -4.43
N GLY A 14 -1.98 0.97 -5.49
CA GLY A 14 -2.21 1.90 -6.60
C GLY A 14 -1.45 3.22 -6.46
N ALA A 15 -0.33 3.20 -5.73
CA ALA A 15 0.43 4.38 -5.32
C ALA A 15 0.92 5.25 -6.49
N THR A 16 1.11 4.68 -7.69
CA THR A 16 1.58 5.43 -8.87
C THR A 16 0.46 6.14 -9.65
N GLY A 17 -0.80 5.98 -9.21
CA GLY A 17 -1.93 6.78 -9.67
C GLY A 17 -1.94 8.18 -9.06
N VAL A 18 -2.81 9.06 -9.55
CA VAL A 18 -2.86 10.47 -9.08
C VAL A 18 -3.20 10.55 -7.59
N ALA A 19 -4.29 9.92 -7.16
CA ALA A 19 -4.69 9.92 -5.75
C ALA A 19 -3.69 9.15 -4.87
N GLY A 20 -3.25 7.96 -5.31
CA GLY A 20 -2.27 7.15 -4.59
C GLY A 20 -0.95 7.89 -4.34
N ARG A 21 -0.51 8.72 -5.29
CA ARG A 21 0.69 9.55 -5.13
C ARG A 21 0.49 10.59 -4.03
N PHE A 22 -0.62 11.31 -4.02
CA PHE A 22 -0.89 12.30 -2.98
C PHE A 22 -1.05 11.68 -1.60
N VAL A 23 -1.69 10.50 -1.50
CA VAL A 23 -1.78 9.76 -0.25
C VAL A 23 -0.39 9.35 0.24
N SER A 24 0.45 8.82 -0.64
CA SER A 24 1.81 8.40 -0.30
C SER A 24 2.67 9.58 0.17
N GLU A 25 2.63 10.69 -0.57
CA GLU A 25 3.32 11.94 -0.21
C GLU A 25 2.87 12.43 1.17
N TYR A 26 1.55 12.54 1.38
CA TYR A 26 1.00 12.98 2.66
C TYR A 26 1.43 12.09 3.83
N LEU A 27 1.33 10.77 3.69
CA LEU A 27 1.71 9.85 4.77
C LEU A 27 3.20 9.97 5.12
N THR A 28 4.09 10.09 4.13
CA THR A 28 5.53 10.26 4.37
C THR A 28 5.91 11.64 4.92
N GLU A 29 5.09 12.66 4.69
CA GLU A 29 5.27 14.01 5.25
C GLU A 29 4.77 14.11 6.70
N GLN A 30 3.75 13.32 7.08
CA GLN A 30 3.11 13.41 8.40
C GLN A 30 3.65 12.42 9.43
N TYR A 31 4.16 11.27 8.99
CA TYR A 31 4.58 10.19 9.88
C TYR A 31 6.04 9.80 9.66
N THR A 32 6.67 9.27 10.70
CA THR A 32 8.00 8.66 10.65
C THR A 32 7.91 7.12 10.59
N PRO A 33 8.99 6.41 10.21
CA PRO A 33 9.02 4.95 10.24
C PRO A 33 8.80 4.33 11.64
N GLU A 34 9.00 5.10 12.72
CA GLU A 34 8.75 4.65 14.10
C GLU A 34 7.26 4.73 14.47
N GLU A 35 6.49 5.57 13.77
CA GLU A 35 5.07 5.81 14.03
C GLU A 35 4.15 5.02 13.09
N LEU A 36 4.63 4.70 11.88
CA LEU A 36 3.86 4.02 10.84
C LEU A 36 4.75 3.10 10.01
N SER A 37 4.47 1.79 9.99
CA SER A 37 5.05 0.89 9.00
C SER A 37 4.29 1.00 7.67
N LEU A 38 4.77 1.89 6.79
CA LEU A 38 4.18 2.19 5.48
C LEU A 38 4.85 1.40 4.35
N ALA A 39 4.07 0.95 3.37
CA ALA A 39 4.59 0.59 2.05
C ALA A 39 3.74 1.17 0.91
N VAL A 40 4.36 1.33 -0.25
CA VAL A 40 3.69 1.75 -1.50
C VAL A 40 3.62 0.58 -2.46
N GLY A 41 2.48 0.40 -3.13
CA GLY A 41 2.29 -0.76 -3.99
C GLY A 41 1.58 -0.51 -5.31
N GLY A 42 1.86 -1.38 -6.26
CA GLY A 42 1.25 -1.38 -7.60
C GLY A 42 1.83 -2.46 -8.52
N ARG A 43 1.34 -2.49 -9.76
CA ARG A 43 1.71 -3.52 -10.74
C ARG A 43 3.00 -3.28 -11.52
N ASP A 44 3.49 -2.05 -11.52
CA ASP A 44 4.63 -1.62 -12.32
C ASP A 44 5.81 -1.38 -11.36
N PRO A 45 6.77 -2.31 -11.26
CA PRO A 45 7.84 -2.25 -10.26
C PRO A 45 8.69 -0.99 -10.43
N GLU A 46 9.07 -0.65 -11.67
CA GLU A 46 9.91 0.51 -11.96
C GLU A 46 9.25 1.82 -11.52
N ARG A 47 7.94 1.96 -11.77
CA ARG A 47 7.20 3.15 -11.36
C ARG A 47 7.02 3.25 -9.85
N VAL A 48 6.83 2.13 -9.16
CA VAL A 48 6.66 2.14 -7.69
C VAL A 48 8.00 2.40 -7.01
N GLU A 49 9.11 1.83 -7.50
CA GLU A 49 10.47 2.12 -7.01
C GLU A 49 10.86 3.59 -7.24
N SER A 50 10.52 4.14 -8.42
CA SER A 50 10.72 5.57 -8.69
C SER A 50 9.93 6.45 -7.74
N LEU A 51 8.68 6.08 -7.41
CA LEU A 51 7.88 6.80 -6.44
C LEU A 51 8.50 6.72 -5.04
N ALA A 52 8.89 5.53 -4.57
CA ALA A 52 9.54 5.35 -3.27
C ALA A 52 10.80 6.22 -3.15
N THR A 53 11.62 6.27 -4.20
CA THR A 53 12.80 7.14 -4.26
C THR A 53 12.44 8.63 -4.22
N ASP A 54 11.37 9.03 -4.90
CA ASP A 54 10.90 10.42 -4.85
C ASP A 54 10.39 10.80 -3.46
N LEU A 55 9.71 9.89 -2.75
CA LEU A 55 9.20 10.10 -1.39
C LEU A 55 10.35 10.30 -0.38
N THR A 56 11.39 9.46 -0.42
CA THR A 56 12.55 9.61 0.48
C THR A 56 13.33 10.90 0.24
N ARG A 57 13.35 11.44 -0.99
CA ARG A 57 13.94 12.76 -1.27
C ARG A 57 13.13 13.92 -0.70
N ARG A 58 11.84 13.72 -0.41
CA ARG A 58 10.92 14.76 0.09
C ARG A 58 10.81 14.77 1.60
N SER A 59 11.16 13.68 2.27
CA SER A 59 11.03 13.53 3.72
C SER A 59 12.34 13.03 4.31
N ASP A 60 13.00 13.88 5.10
CA ASP A 60 14.24 13.53 5.80
C ASP A 60 14.06 12.39 6.83
N ALA A 61 12.81 12.07 7.20
CA ALA A 61 12.49 11.02 8.14
C ALA A 61 12.59 9.60 7.55
N TRP A 62 12.48 9.46 6.22
CA TRP A 62 12.42 8.17 5.55
C TRP A 62 13.70 7.89 4.76
N ALA A 63 14.50 6.94 5.25
CA ALA A 63 15.69 6.46 4.51
C ALA A 63 15.33 5.54 3.34
N ASP A 64 14.24 4.79 3.48
CA ASP A 64 13.66 3.90 2.47
C ASP A 64 12.14 3.84 2.67
N VAL A 65 11.39 3.60 1.59
CA VAL A 65 9.95 3.31 1.66
C VAL A 65 9.73 1.95 0.99
N PRO A 66 9.31 0.92 1.75
CA PRO A 66 9.09 -0.41 1.19
C PRO A 66 8.13 -0.43 0.00
N VAL A 67 8.46 -1.29 -0.96
CA VAL A 67 7.71 -1.46 -2.21
C VAL A 67 7.02 -2.81 -2.25
N VAL A 68 5.71 -2.81 -2.56
CA VAL A 68 4.93 -4.03 -2.77
C VAL A 68 4.49 -4.12 -4.23
N VAL A 69 5.01 -5.11 -4.96
CA VAL A 69 4.64 -5.35 -6.36
C VAL A 69 3.62 -6.46 -6.45
N GLY A 70 2.56 -6.25 -7.24
CA GLY A 70 1.53 -7.25 -7.43
C GLY A 70 0.46 -6.87 -8.46
N ASP A 71 -0.40 -7.82 -8.79
CA ASP A 71 -1.46 -7.65 -9.78
C ASP A 71 -2.82 -7.72 -9.11
N ALA A 72 -3.65 -6.68 -9.31
CA ALA A 72 -5.01 -6.63 -8.78
C ALA A 72 -5.97 -7.65 -9.43
N THR A 73 -5.53 -8.34 -10.49
CA THR A 73 -6.27 -9.42 -11.16
C THR A 73 -5.79 -10.81 -10.76
N ASP A 74 -4.72 -10.93 -9.96
CA ASP A 74 -4.21 -12.20 -9.45
C ASP A 74 -4.64 -12.41 -7.98
N PRO A 75 -5.55 -13.36 -7.70
CA PRO A 75 -6.00 -13.66 -6.34
C PRO A 75 -4.85 -14.04 -5.39
N LYS A 76 -3.79 -14.68 -5.89
CA LYS A 76 -2.64 -15.02 -5.05
C LYS A 76 -1.88 -13.78 -4.62
N SER A 77 -1.65 -12.86 -5.56
CA SER A 77 -1.04 -11.56 -5.28
C SER A 77 -1.84 -10.76 -4.24
N LEU A 78 -3.17 -10.74 -4.38
CA LEU A 78 -4.05 -10.03 -3.44
C LEU A 78 -4.04 -10.63 -2.04
N ARG A 79 -4.01 -11.97 -1.94
CA ARG A 79 -3.89 -12.67 -0.64
C ARG A 79 -2.56 -12.39 0.05
N THR A 80 -1.44 -12.38 -0.69
CA THR A 80 -0.15 -12.01 -0.12
C THR A 80 -0.17 -10.56 0.38
N LEU A 81 -0.66 -9.62 -0.44
CA LEU A 81 -0.80 -8.21 -0.06
C LEU A 81 -1.62 -8.04 1.21
N ALA A 82 -2.83 -8.63 1.26
CA ALA A 82 -3.67 -8.56 2.44
C ALA A 82 -3.01 -9.26 3.64
N GLY A 83 -2.41 -10.43 3.41
CA GLY A 83 -1.72 -11.25 4.41
C GLY A 83 -0.62 -10.53 5.17
N ASP A 84 0.11 -9.62 4.53
CA ASP A 84 1.23 -8.91 5.15
C ASP A 84 0.86 -7.51 5.68
N THR A 85 -0.42 -7.13 5.59
CA THR A 85 -0.87 -5.74 5.84
C THR A 85 -2.01 -5.69 6.87
N GLN A 86 -2.00 -4.68 7.74
CA GLN A 86 -3.14 -4.38 8.64
C GLN A 86 -4.25 -3.61 7.93
N VAL A 87 -3.92 -2.56 7.17
CA VAL A 87 -4.86 -1.77 6.35
C VAL A 87 -4.38 -1.66 4.91
N VAL A 88 -5.20 -2.11 3.95
CA VAL A 88 -4.99 -1.81 2.53
C VAL A 88 -5.80 -0.58 2.14
N CYS A 89 -5.11 0.54 1.87
CA CYS A 89 -5.70 1.76 1.31
C CYS A 89 -5.53 1.72 -0.21
N THR A 90 -6.59 1.43 -0.95
CA THR A 90 -6.50 1.29 -2.41
C THR A 90 -7.02 2.51 -3.16
N THR A 91 -6.28 2.87 -4.21
CA THR A 91 -6.70 3.83 -5.23
C THR A 91 -6.72 3.18 -6.62
N VAL A 92 -6.83 1.85 -6.68
CA VAL A 92 -6.89 1.08 -7.94
C VAL A 92 -8.32 1.04 -8.46
N GLY A 93 -8.63 1.95 -9.38
CA GLY A 93 -9.89 1.93 -10.13
C GLY A 93 -9.83 1.09 -11.41
N PRO A 94 -11.00 0.69 -11.97
CA PRO A 94 -12.35 0.89 -11.44
C PRO A 94 -12.68 -0.07 -10.29
N TYR A 95 -13.20 0.46 -9.18
CA TYR A 95 -13.48 -0.31 -7.96
C TYR A 95 -14.54 -1.40 -8.17
N THR A 96 -15.50 -1.17 -9.07
CA THR A 96 -16.48 -2.20 -9.45
C THR A 96 -15.86 -3.44 -10.10
N SER A 97 -14.65 -3.31 -10.65
CA SER A 97 -13.94 -4.40 -11.32
C SER A 97 -12.83 -5.00 -10.48
N TYR A 98 -12.07 -4.16 -9.76
CA TYR A 98 -10.89 -4.59 -8.99
C TYR A 98 -11.08 -4.56 -7.46
N GLY A 99 -12.15 -3.92 -6.96
CA GLY A 99 -12.44 -3.82 -5.55
C GLY A 99 -12.89 -5.16 -4.96
N THR A 100 -13.84 -5.85 -5.60
CA THR A 100 -14.40 -7.10 -5.07
C THR A 100 -13.32 -8.15 -4.77
N PRO A 101 -12.39 -8.50 -5.68
CA PRO A 101 -11.36 -9.50 -5.38
C PRO A 101 -10.44 -9.08 -4.24
N LEU A 102 -10.13 -7.78 -4.10
CA LEU A 102 -9.29 -7.28 -3.02
C LEU A 102 -10.04 -7.30 -1.68
N VAL A 103 -11.32 -6.93 -1.66
CA VAL A 103 -12.18 -7.02 -0.46
C VAL A 103 -12.31 -8.48 -0.01
N GLU A 104 -12.51 -9.41 -0.94
CA GLU A 104 -12.55 -10.85 -0.63
C GLU A 104 -11.24 -11.32 0.03
N ALA A 105 -10.08 -10.93 -0.51
CA ALA A 105 -8.79 -11.24 0.09
C ALA A 105 -8.60 -10.59 1.47
N CYS A 106 -9.05 -9.33 1.64
CA CYS A 106 -8.99 -8.64 2.93
C CYS A 106 -9.86 -9.33 3.99
N ILE A 107 -11.07 -9.79 3.62
CA ILE A 107 -11.94 -10.56 4.51
C ILE A 107 -11.29 -11.90 4.88
N GLU A 108 -10.74 -12.62 3.90
CA GLU A 108 -10.07 -13.91 4.13
C GLU A 108 -8.88 -13.78 5.08
N MET A 109 -8.09 -12.72 4.92
CA MET A 109 -6.90 -12.48 5.72
C MET A 109 -7.18 -11.73 7.02
N GLY A 110 -8.36 -11.15 7.23
CA GLY A 110 -8.66 -10.31 8.40
C GLY A 110 -7.90 -8.98 8.37
N THR A 111 -7.91 -8.32 7.23
CA THR A 111 -7.24 -7.05 6.93
C THR A 111 -8.27 -5.96 6.69
N ASP A 112 -8.04 -4.78 7.24
CA ASP A 112 -8.93 -3.62 7.03
C ASP A 112 -8.76 -3.05 5.62
N TYR A 113 -9.84 -2.51 5.08
CA TYR A 113 -9.92 -2.04 3.70
C TYR A 113 -10.51 -0.63 3.61
N CYS A 114 -9.94 0.21 2.74
CA CYS A 114 -10.47 1.54 2.41
C CYS A 114 -10.18 1.91 0.94
N ASP A 115 -11.16 2.49 0.26
CA ASP A 115 -11.10 2.99 -1.13
C ASP A 115 -11.76 4.40 -1.27
N LEU A 116 -11.88 4.90 -2.51
CA LEU A 116 -12.47 6.23 -2.84
C LEU A 116 -13.90 6.14 -3.37
#